data_AF-A0A962AXS4-F1
#
_entry.id   AF-A0A962AXS4-F1
#
_cell.length_a   1.000
_cell.length_b   1.000
_cell.length_c   1.000
_cell.angle_alpha   90.00
_cell.angle_beta   90.00
_cell.angle_gamma   90.00
#
_symmetry.space_group_name_H-M   'P 1'
#
loop_
_entity.id
_entity.type
_entity.pdbx_description
1 polymer ?
#
loop_
_entity_poly.entity_id
_entity_poly.type
_entity_poly.pdbx_seq_one_letter_code
_entity_poly.pdbx_strand_id
1 'polypeptide(L)'
;ATLVTRATGRLGANPATRISETGAFIGAILQPGGLDEGALGYETTLRVRLLHASIRAWLKRMPDFSRDFVGEPIDQTMLAMTLSLFSYLNLRSFARLGVRFSEGESEALQHLWRYVGWLLGIEETLLAHSLRQERELWSALVAHQAFADEWGRQLLDESVRTAASLTPGRGDMRAFFRSVFLHLSGPAWFGAQEEARIDPRLRALRAANVAQSLRRRWIPGAAGRMAATGLAAFDKSVKLARAHQFEVKIETPEENARAEAALKSLGEAARRRFAGLAAAAT
;
A
#
# COMPACT_ATOMS: atom_id res chain seq x y z
N ALA A 1 3.97 5.63 -8.94
CA ALA A 1 2.64 5.24 -8.36
C ALA A 1 1.79 6.43 -7.90
N THR A 2 2.31 7.34 -7.05
CA THR A 2 1.55 8.49 -6.51
C THR A 2 0.95 9.39 -7.60
N LEU A 3 1.73 9.70 -8.64
CA LEU A 3 1.29 10.49 -9.82
C LEU A 3 0.07 9.86 -10.50
N VAL A 4 0.15 8.59 -10.87
CA VAL A 4 -0.95 7.83 -11.52
C VAL A 4 -2.22 7.87 -10.67
N THR A 5 -2.06 7.66 -9.37
CA THR A 5 -3.21 7.51 -8.48
C THR A 5 -3.92 8.86 -8.24
N ARG A 6 -3.17 9.97 -8.23
CA ARG A 6 -3.74 11.32 -8.22
C ARG A 6 -4.43 11.67 -9.54
N ALA A 7 -3.81 11.36 -10.68
CA ALA A 7 -4.36 11.66 -12.01
C ALA A 7 -5.73 11.00 -12.25
N THR A 8 -6.01 9.88 -11.59
CA THR A 8 -7.33 9.22 -11.67
C THR A 8 -8.44 9.89 -10.83
N GLY A 9 -8.14 10.97 -10.08
CA GLY A 9 -9.12 11.61 -9.19
C GLY A 9 -9.65 10.65 -8.11
N ARG A 10 -8.83 9.68 -7.68
CA ARG A 10 -9.23 8.69 -6.65
C ARG A 10 -8.52 8.88 -5.32
N LEU A 11 -7.38 9.60 -5.26
CA LEU A 11 -6.71 9.92 -3.99
C LEU A 11 -7.09 11.28 -3.40
N GLY A 12 -7.67 12.19 -4.20
CA GLY A 12 -7.94 13.56 -3.80
C GLY A 12 -9.17 13.70 -2.90
N ALA A 13 -10.28 13.05 -3.26
CA ALA A 13 -11.58 13.31 -2.63
C ALA A 13 -11.96 12.43 -1.43
N ASN A 14 -11.50 11.16 -1.34
CA ASN A 14 -11.92 10.30 -0.21
C ASN A 14 -10.94 9.16 0.14
N PRO A 15 -9.80 9.48 0.80
CA PRO A 15 -8.84 8.48 1.25
C PRO A 15 -9.45 7.36 2.10
N ALA A 16 -10.44 7.68 2.95
CA ALA A 16 -11.10 6.72 3.84
C ALA A 16 -11.89 5.65 3.06
N THR A 17 -12.62 6.06 2.03
CA THR A 17 -13.36 5.13 1.16
C THR A 17 -12.40 4.19 0.46
N ARG A 18 -11.32 4.72 -0.14
CA ARG A 18 -10.35 3.91 -0.88
C ARG A 18 -9.56 2.93 -0.01
N ILE A 19 -9.25 3.35 1.23
CA ILE A 19 -8.69 2.45 2.25
C ILE A 19 -9.67 1.32 2.55
N SER A 20 -10.97 1.62 2.64
CA SER A 20 -12.01 0.62 2.88
C SER A 20 -12.21 -0.32 1.68
N GLU A 21 -12.20 0.19 0.44
CA GLU A 21 -12.26 -0.61 -0.79
C GLU A 21 -11.07 -1.59 -0.85
N THR A 22 -9.86 -1.10 -0.61
CA THR A 22 -8.64 -1.91 -0.60
C THR A 22 -8.68 -2.93 0.53
N GLY A 23 -9.12 -2.53 1.73
CA GLY A 23 -9.29 -3.43 2.87
C GLY A 23 -10.29 -4.55 2.61
N ALA A 24 -11.40 -4.26 1.91
CA ALA A 24 -12.37 -5.26 1.53
C ALA A 24 -11.86 -6.21 0.45
N PHE A 25 -11.11 -5.70 -0.52
CA PHE A 25 -10.43 -6.53 -1.52
C PHE A 25 -9.43 -7.50 -0.85
N ILE A 26 -8.58 -7.00 0.03
CA ILE A 26 -7.67 -7.83 0.84
C ILE A 26 -8.45 -8.84 1.68
N GLY A 27 -9.54 -8.40 2.33
CA GLY A 27 -10.39 -9.26 3.13
C GLY A 27 -11.01 -10.41 2.32
N ALA A 28 -11.38 -10.16 1.06
CA ALA A 28 -11.89 -11.19 0.16
C ALA A 28 -10.81 -12.19 -0.28
N ILE A 29 -9.58 -11.72 -0.53
CA ILE A 29 -8.43 -12.58 -0.83
C ILE A 29 -8.09 -13.49 0.36
N LEU A 30 -8.10 -12.94 1.58
CA LEU A 30 -7.67 -13.64 2.79
C LEU A 30 -8.71 -14.62 3.37
N GLN A 31 -9.90 -14.73 2.77
CA GLN A 31 -10.85 -15.77 3.15
C GLN A 31 -10.34 -17.16 2.73
N PRO A 32 -10.65 -18.23 3.48
CA PRO A 32 -10.49 -19.59 3.01
C PRO A 32 -11.24 -19.77 1.68
N GLY A 33 -10.56 -20.27 0.65
CA GLY A 33 -11.10 -20.37 -0.71
C GLY A 33 -11.33 -19.03 -1.41
N GLY A 34 -10.86 -17.91 -0.85
CA GLY A 34 -11.07 -16.55 -1.39
C GLY A 34 -10.42 -16.32 -2.76
N LEU A 35 -9.48 -17.18 -3.15
CA LEU A 35 -8.79 -17.19 -4.43
C LEU A 35 -9.11 -18.43 -5.29
N ASP A 36 -10.08 -19.25 -4.90
CA ASP A 36 -10.58 -20.32 -5.77
C ASP A 36 -11.27 -19.70 -7.00
N GLU A 37 -11.31 -20.43 -8.11
CA GLU A 37 -11.98 -19.95 -9.33
C GLU A 37 -13.44 -19.59 -9.03
N GLY A 38 -13.86 -18.39 -9.46
CA GLY A 38 -15.20 -17.84 -9.18
C GLY A 38 -15.37 -17.25 -7.77
N ALA A 39 -14.38 -17.36 -6.87
CA ALA A 39 -14.44 -16.67 -5.59
C ALA A 39 -14.29 -15.16 -5.75
N LEU A 40 -14.83 -14.40 -4.79
CA LEU A 40 -14.83 -12.93 -4.86
C LEU A 40 -13.42 -12.34 -4.98
N GLY A 41 -12.45 -12.84 -4.21
CA GLY A 41 -11.07 -12.35 -4.25
C GLY A 41 -10.42 -12.62 -5.60
N TYR A 42 -10.63 -13.82 -6.14
CA TYR A 42 -10.18 -14.20 -7.48
C TYR A 42 -10.75 -13.27 -8.58
N GLU A 43 -12.09 -13.15 -8.66
CA GLU A 43 -12.75 -12.32 -9.66
C GLU A 43 -12.34 -10.84 -9.53
N THR A 44 -12.26 -10.33 -8.30
CA THR A 44 -11.89 -8.94 -8.05
C THR A 44 -10.45 -8.68 -8.49
N THR A 45 -9.54 -9.63 -8.28
CA THR A 45 -8.14 -9.52 -8.73
C THR A 45 -8.06 -9.39 -10.26
N LEU A 46 -8.83 -10.19 -11.00
CA LEU A 46 -8.91 -10.09 -12.46
C LEU A 46 -9.55 -8.77 -12.93
N ARG A 47 -10.59 -8.29 -12.24
CA ARG A 47 -11.20 -6.98 -12.53
C ARG A 47 -10.20 -5.84 -12.30
N VAL A 48 -9.40 -5.91 -11.25
CA VAL A 48 -8.32 -4.93 -10.98
C VAL A 48 -7.27 -4.96 -12.08
N ARG A 49 -6.89 -6.14 -12.61
CA ARG A 49 -5.99 -6.24 -13.77
C ARG A 49 -6.55 -5.52 -15.01
N LEU A 50 -7.82 -5.74 -15.33
CA LEU A 50 -8.49 -5.07 -16.45
C LEU A 50 -8.62 -3.55 -16.22
N LEU A 51 -8.91 -3.15 -14.98
CA LEU A 51 -8.94 -1.76 -14.58
C LEU A 51 -7.57 -1.09 -14.77
N HIS A 52 -6.48 -1.73 -14.33
CA HIS A 52 -5.13 -1.22 -14.54
C HIS A 52 -4.79 -1.05 -16.03
N ALA A 53 -5.16 -2.01 -16.87
CA ALA A 53 -4.98 -1.89 -18.33
C ALA A 53 -5.78 -0.72 -18.91
N SER A 54 -7.03 -0.54 -18.47
CA SER A 54 -7.92 0.54 -18.92
C SER A 54 -7.40 1.92 -18.47
N ILE A 55 -6.97 2.05 -17.21
CA ILE A 55 -6.36 3.28 -16.68
C ILE A 55 -5.07 3.61 -17.44
N ARG A 56 -4.21 2.62 -17.70
CA ARG A 56 -2.97 2.80 -18.47
C ARG A 56 -3.27 3.34 -19.86
N ALA A 57 -4.21 2.74 -20.58
CA ALA A 57 -4.61 3.20 -21.92
C ALA A 57 -5.23 4.61 -21.91
N TRP A 58 -6.06 4.91 -20.90
CA TRP A 58 -6.69 6.22 -20.75
C TRP A 58 -5.68 7.33 -20.42
N LEU A 59 -4.78 7.11 -19.46
CA LEU A 59 -3.75 8.08 -19.05
C LEU A 59 -2.85 8.50 -20.22
N LYS A 60 -2.51 7.54 -21.10
CA LYS A 60 -1.70 7.80 -22.31
C LYS A 60 -2.40 8.67 -23.35
N ARG A 61 -3.72 8.84 -23.25
CA ARG A 61 -4.50 9.74 -24.12
C ARG A 61 -4.69 11.12 -23.51
N MET A 62 -4.27 11.32 -22.26
CA MET A 62 -4.36 12.62 -21.58
C MET A 62 -3.09 13.44 -21.89
N PRO A 63 -3.21 14.59 -22.57
CA PRO A 63 -2.04 15.38 -22.97
C PRO A 63 -1.22 15.85 -21.76
N ASP A 64 -1.89 16.29 -20.69
CA ASP A 64 -1.21 16.79 -19.50
C ASP A 64 -0.44 15.69 -18.76
N PHE A 65 -1.07 14.53 -18.55
CA PHE A 65 -0.41 13.41 -17.92
C PHE A 65 0.77 12.90 -18.77
N SER A 66 0.57 12.74 -20.08
CA SER A 66 1.60 12.21 -20.97
C SER A 66 2.81 13.13 -21.10
N ARG A 67 2.61 14.45 -20.98
CA ARG A 67 3.70 15.42 -20.90
C ARG A 67 4.45 15.34 -19.57
N ASP A 68 3.73 15.15 -18.47
CA ASP A 68 4.25 15.27 -17.10
C ASP A 68 4.77 13.94 -16.50
N PHE A 69 4.42 12.80 -17.09
CA PHE A 69 4.85 11.47 -16.64
C PHE A 69 5.98 10.91 -17.51
N VAL A 70 7.01 10.36 -16.87
CA VAL A 70 8.12 9.68 -17.55
C VAL A 70 7.95 8.17 -17.41
N GLY A 71 7.92 7.45 -18.53
CA GLY A 71 7.76 5.98 -18.58
C GLY A 71 6.33 5.53 -18.87
N GLU A 72 6.03 4.26 -18.58
CA GLU A 72 4.71 3.67 -18.80
C GLU A 72 3.89 3.69 -17.48
N PRO A 73 2.68 4.25 -17.46
CA PRO A 73 1.89 4.27 -16.23
C PRO A 73 1.47 2.86 -15.83
N ILE A 74 1.61 2.52 -14.54
CA ILE A 74 1.29 1.19 -14.03
C ILE A 74 2.13 0.11 -14.75
N ASP A 75 3.41 0.37 -14.96
CA ASP A 75 4.33 -0.64 -15.50
C ASP A 75 4.51 -1.84 -14.56
N GLN A 76 5.21 -2.85 -15.05
CA GLN A 76 5.51 -4.09 -14.33
C GLN A 76 6.29 -3.86 -13.02
N THR A 77 7.21 -2.88 -12.99
CA THR A 77 8.01 -2.55 -11.80
C THR A 77 7.16 -1.85 -10.73
N MET A 78 6.21 -1.00 -11.14
CA MET A 78 5.25 -0.36 -10.25
C MET A 78 4.29 -1.38 -9.63
N LEU A 79 3.81 -2.34 -10.43
CA LEU A 79 2.97 -3.44 -9.97
C LEU A 79 3.72 -4.32 -8.96
N ALA A 80 4.95 -4.74 -9.29
CA ALA A 80 5.79 -5.53 -8.40
C ALA A 80 6.11 -4.81 -7.08
N MET A 81 6.47 -3.51 -7.14
CA MET A 81 6.73 -2.71 -5.93
C MET A 81 5.49 -2.63 -5.05
N THR A 82 4.32 -2.42 -5.66
CA THR A 82 3.05 -2.34 -4.94
C THR A 82 2.67 -3.69 -4.33
N LEU A 83 2.89 -4.80 -5.04
CA LEU A 83 2.67 -6.15 -4.51
C LEU A 83 3.51 -6.40 -3.24
N SER A 84 4.77 -5.97 -3.25
CA SER A 84 5.66 -6.12 -2.09
C SER A 84 5.17 -5.38 -0.84
N LEU A 85 4.36 -4.32 -0.99
CA LEU A 85 3.71 -3.63 0.14
C LEU A 85 2.76 -4.54 0.92
N PHE A 86 2.14 -5.52 0.27
CA PHE A 86 1.20 -6.46 0.88
C PHE A 86 1.87 -7.74 1.42
N SER A 87 3.02 -8.10 0.84
CA SER A 87 3.83 -9.26 1.20
C SER A 87 4.99 -8.89 2.13
N TYR A 88 6.22 -8.75 1.60
CA TYR A 88 7.42 -8.58 2.42
C TYR A 88 7.36 -7.36 3.35
N LEU A 89 6.93 -6.20 2.84
CA LEU A 89 6.86 -4.97 3.62
C LEU A 89 5.81 -5.04 4.72
N ASN A 90 4.72 -5.77 4.48
CA ASN A 90 3.68 -6.00 5.47
C ASN A 90 4.21 -6.84 6.64
N LEU A 91 4.86 -7.97 6.34
CA LEU A 91 5.50 -8.82 7.36
C LEU A 91 6.55 -8.06 8.14
N ARG A 92 7.40 -7.28 7.45
CA ARG A 92 8.40 -6.41 8.10
C ARG A 92 7.74 -5.40 9.04
N SER A 93 6.63 -4.80 8.61
CA SER A 93 5.91 -3.79 9.40
C SER A 93 5.26 -4.40 10.64
N PHE A 94 4.61 -5.55 10.50
CA PHE A 94 4.07 -6.32 11.63
C PHE A 94 5.17 -6.72 12.63
N ALA A 95 6.33 -7.17 12.14
CA ALA A 95 7.49 -7.47 12.99
C ALA A 95 7.97 -6.23 13.76
N ARG A 96 8.06 -5.07 13.09
CA ARG A 96 8.36 -3.78 13.74
C ARG A 96 7.32 -3.39 14.79
N LEU A 97 6.06 -3.75 14.58
CA LEU A 97 4.96 -3.59 15.55
C LEU A 97 4.94 -4.67 16.64
N GLY A 98 5.91 -5.59 16.69
CA GLY A 98 6.01 -6.61 17.75
C GLY A 98 5.20 -7.88 17.49
N VAL A 99 4.55 -8.01 16.32
CA VAL A 99 3.89 -9.26 15.93
C VAL A 99 4.96 -10.26 15.47
N ARG A 100 4.87 -11.51 15.94
CA ARG A 100 5.82 -12.57 15.55
C ARG A 100 5.11 -13.62 14.71
N PHE A 101 5.64 -13.89 13.52
CA PHE A 101 5.23 -14.99 12.66
C PHE A 101 6.23 -16.14 12.75
N SER A 102 5.74 -17.36 12.56
CA SER A 102 6.59 -18.49 12.22
C SER A 102 7.02 -18.44 10.76
N GLU A 103 8.07 -19.18 10.42
CA GLU A 103 8.58 -19.28 9.05
C GLU A 103 7.47 -19.71 8.07
N GLY A 104 6.75 -20.79 8.38
CA GLY A 104 5.64 -21.25 7.53
C GLY A 104 4.50 -20.24 7.37
N GLU A 105 4.22 -19.40 8.36
CA GLU A 105 3.21 -18.32 8.21
C GLU A 105 3.72 -17.21 7.27
N SER A 106 5.00 -16.87 7.39
CA SER A 106 5.66 -15.89 6.54
C SER A 106 5.76 -16.38 5.10
N GLU A 107 6.10 -17.65 4.87
CA GLU A 107 6.13 -18.29 3.56
C GLU A 107 4.74 -18.42 2.94
N ALA A 108 3.73 -18.81 3.72
CA ALA A 108 2.36 -18.91 3.24
C ALA A 108 1.81 -17.55 2.78
N LEU A 109 2.06 -16.47 3.55
CA LEU A 109 1.65 -15.12 3.15
C LEU A 109 2.40 -14.68 1.89
N GLN A 110 3.70 -14.96 1.79
CA GLN A 110 4.50 -14.64 0.61
C GLN A 110 3.96 -15.36 -0.64
N HIS A 111 3.67 -16.65 -0.52
CA HIS A 111 3.13 -17.47 -1.59
C HIS A 111 1.76 -16.97 -2.05
N LEU A 112 0.87 -16.64 -1.10
CA LEU A 112 -0.44 -16.06 -1.39
C LEU A 112 -0.31 -14.82 -2.27
N TRP A 113 0.52 -13.85 -1.88
CA TRP A 113 0.69 -12.62 -2.63
C TRP A 113 1.45 -12.82 -3.95
N ARG A 114 2.37 -13.78 -4.01
CA ARG A 114 2.98 -14.18 -5.29
C ARG A 114 1.92 -14.66 -6.29
N TYR A 115 0.98 -15.48 -5.85
CA TYR A 115 -0.13 -15.94 -6.68
C TYR A 115 -1.07 -14.79 -7.08
N VAL A 116 -1.41 -13.89 -6.16
CA VAL A 116 -2.17 -12.67 -6.49
C VAL A 116 -1.43 -11.82 -7.54
N GLY A 117 -0.10 -11.69 -7.42
CA GLY A 117 0.74 -10.99 -8.39
C GLY A 117 0.67 -11.61 -9.78
N TRP A 118 0.72 -12.94 -9.86
CA TRP A 118 0.53 -13.68 -11.12
C TRP A 118 -0.85 -13.43 -11.73
N LEU A 119 -1.92 -13.47 -10.92
CA LEU A 119 -3.29 -13.15 -11.38
C LEU A 119 -3.40 -11.72 -11.92
N LEU A 120 -2.72 -10.76 -11.27
CA LEU A 120 -2.63 -9.36 -11.71
C LEU A 120 -1.84 -9.19 -13.02
N GLY A 121 -1.18 -10.24 -13.52
CA GLY A 121 -0.40 -10.21 -14.76
C GLY A 121 1.01 -9.65 -14.59
N ILE A 122 1.58 -9.78 -13.39
CA ILE A 122 2.99 -9.46 -13.15
C ILE A 122 3.86 -10.54 -13.79
N GLU A 123 4.90 -10.16 -14.50
CA GLU A 123 5.84 -11.09 -15.13
C GLU A 123 6.57 -11.94 -14.08
N GLU A 124 6.80 -13.22 -14.41
CA GLU A 124 7.42 -14.18 -13.49
C GLU A 124 8.81 -13.75 -13.00
N THR A 125 9.55 -13.00 -13.83
CA THR A 125 10.87 -12.44 -13.48
C THR A 125 10.82 -11.44 -12.32
N LEU A 126 9.64 -10.86 -12.05
CA LEU A 126 9.39 -9.92 -10.95
C LEU A 126 8.59 -10.57 -9.79
N LEU A 127 8.27 -11.86 -9.89
CA LEU A 127 7.60 -12.61 -8.83
C LEU A 127 8.64 -13.37 -8.00
N ALA A 128 9.10 -12.74 -6.92
CA ALA A 128 10.05 -13.35 -6.01
C ALA A 128 9.55 -14.69 -5.43
N HIS A 129 10.42 -15.68 -5.32
CA HIS A 129 10.07 -17.02 -4.80
C HIS A 129 10.35 -17.19 -3.30
N SER A 130 10.94 -16.18 -2.66
CA SER A 130 11.21 -16.17 -1.21
C SER A 130 11.20 -14.74 -0.68
N LEU A 131 11.02 -14.57 0.63
CA LEU A 131 11.12 -13.25 1.28
C LEU A 131 12.49 -12.60 1.13
N ARG A 132 13.56 -13.40 0.99
CA ARG A 132 14.90 -12.89 0.71
C ARG A 132 14.95 -12.21 -0.66
N GLN A 133 14.52 -12.92 -1.69
CA GLN A 133 14.45 -12.38 -3.05
C GLN A 133 13.51 -11.17 -3.12
N GLU A 134 12.38 -11.23 -2.41
CA GLU A 134 11.42 -10.12 -2.39
C GLU A 134 12.01 -8.87 -1.73
N ARG A 135 12.83 -9.04 -0.68
CA ARG A 135 13.58 -7.93 -0.07
C ARG A 135 14.60 -7.33 -1.04
N GLU A 136 15.33 -8.16 -1.76
CA GLU A 136 16.32 -7.71 -2.75
C GLU A 136 15.64 -6.96 -3.90
N LEU A 137 14.55 -7.52 -4.43
CA LEU A 137 13.70 -6.86 -5.43
C LEU A 137 13.15 -5.52 -4.90
N TRP A 138 12.62 -5.49 -3.68
CA TRP A 138 12.16 -4.25 -3.04
C TRP A 138 13.26 -3.20 -2.99
N SER A 139 14.48 -3.57 -2.57
CA SER A 139 15.62 -2.65 -2.52
C SER A 139 15.97 -2.10 -3.91
N ALA A 140 15.98 -2.94 -4.94
CA ALA A 140 16.21 -2.52 -6.32
C ALA A 140 15.11 -1.58 -6.82
N LEU A 141 13.83 -1.91 -6.56
CA LEU A 141 12.69 -1.10 -6.95
C LEU A 141 12.68 0.26 -6.25
N VAL A 142 13.00 0.32 -4.96
CA VAL A 142 13.15 1.59 -4.24
C VAL A 142 14.24 2.45 -4.87
N ALA A 143 15.41 1.88 -5.17
CA ALA A 143 16.49 2.61 -5.85
C ALA A 143 16.08 3.11 -7.24
N HIS A 144 15.22 2.36 -7.94
CA HIS A 144 14.73 2.69 -9.28
C HIS A 144 13.69 3.83 -9.28
N GLN A 145 12.73 3.82 -8.33
CA GLN A 145 11.51 4.63 -8.46
C GLN A 145 11.10 5.44 -7.23
N ALA A 146 11.88 5.44 -6.13
CA ALA A 146 11.55 6.21 -4.92
C ALA A 146 12.51 7.39 -4.72
N PHE A 147 11.96 8.61 -4.68
CA PHE A 147 12.70 9.86 -4.52
C PHE A 147 12.20 10.60 -3.26
N ALA A 148 12.85 10.33 -2.14
CA ALA A 148 12.44 10.82 -0.83
C ALA A 148 12.59 12.35 -0.67
N ASP A 149 13.57 12.93 -1.35
CA ASP A 149 13.89 14.35 -1.39
C ASP A 149 12.85 15.18 -2.15
N GLU A 150 12.19 14.59 -3.16
CA GLU A 150 11.21 15.30 -3.98
C GLU A 150 9.88 15.53 -3.24
N TRP A 151 9.37 14.53 -2.51
CA TRP A 151 8.01 14.59 -1.93
C TRP A 151 7.86 13.90 -0.56
N GLY A 152 8.92 13.36 0.01
CA GLY A 152 8.83 12.53 1.21
C GLY A 152 8.21 13.22 2.42
N ARG A 153 8.58 14.50 2.68
CA ARG A 153 8.05 15.27 3.82
C ARG A 153 6.57 15.56 3.68
N GLN A 154 6.15 16.00 2.49
CA GLN A 154 4.74 16.27 2.23
C GLN A 154 3.90 14.99 2.31
N LEU A 155 4.43 13.87 1.79
CA LEU A 155 3.79 12.56 1.92
C LEU A 155 3.60 12.16 3.39
N LEU A 156 4.62 12.36 4.23
CA LEU A 156 4.53 12.07 5.66
C LEU A 156 3.42 12.88 6.31
N ASP A 157 3.38 14.20 6.09
CA ASP A 157 2.40 15.07 6.72
C ASP A 157 0.97 14.77 6.24
N GLU A 158 0.78 14.49 4.94
CA GLU A 158 -0.51 14.05 4.38
C GLU A 158 -0.95 12.70 4.97
N SER A 159 -0.02 11.75 5.10
CA SER A 159 -0.30 10.43 5.67
C SER A 159 -0.69 10.52 7.15
N VAL A 160 0.02 11.35 7.92
CA VAL A 160 -0.28 11.61 9.34
C VAL A 160 -1.65 12.25 9.51
N ARG A 161 -1.97 13.27 8.71
CA ARG A 161 -3.29 13.92 8.74
C ARG A 161 -4.41 12.94 8.42
N THR A 162 -4.23 12.14 7.36
CA THR A 162 -5.21 11.15 6.92
C THR A 162 -5.42 10.05 7.97
N ALA A 163 -4.34 9.52 8.56
CA ALA A 163 -4.47 8.49 9.59
C ALA A 163 -5.17 9.02 10.86
N ALA A 164 -4.87 10.25 11.27
CA ALA A 164 -5.50 10.86 12.43
C ALA A 164 -7.01 11.10 12.23
N SER A 165 -7.45 11.46 11.02
CA SER A 165 -8.88 11.69 10.74
C SER A 165 -9.72 10.40 10.78
N LEU A 166 -9.08 9.23 10.59
CA LEU A 166 -9.72 7.92 10.72
C LEU A 166 -9.95 7.47 12.18
N THR A 167 -9.53 8.27 13.16
CA THR A 167 -9.71 7.97 14.59
C THR A 167 -10.53 9.04 15.32
N PRO A 168 -11.77 9.33 14.88
CA PRO A 168 -12.61 10.34 15.52
C PRO A 168 -12.86 9.98 16.99
N GLY A 169 -12.89 11.00 17.85
CA GLY A 169 -13.14 10.83 19.29
C GLY A 169 -11.93 10.38 20.13
N ARG A 170 -10.76 10.15 19.53
CA ARG A 170 -9.53 9.77 20.27
C ARG A 170 -8.55 10.92 20.57
N GLY A 171 -9.00 12.16 20.40
CA GLY A 171 -8.15 13.36 20.54
C GLY A 171 -7.14 13.50 19.39
N ASP A 172 -6.12 14.35 19.58
CA ASP A 172 -5.07 14.53 18.57
C ASP A 172 -4.11 13.33 18.51
N MET A 173 -4.26 12.53 17.46
CA MET A 173 -3.44 11.34 17.19
C MET A 173 -2.27 11.59 16.23
N ARG A 174 -2.03 12.83 15.80
CA ARG A 174 -0.98 13.13 14.80
C ARG A 174 0.41 12.74 15.26
N ALA A 175 0.77 13.04 16.51
CA ALA A 175 2.07 12.67 17.07
C ALA A 175 2.27 11.14 17.11
N PHE A 176 1.21 10.40 17.47
CA PHE A 176 1.22 8.94 17.45
C PHE A 176 1.44 8.41 16.03
N PHE A 177 0.63 8.85 15.07
CA PHE A 177 0.74 8.38 13.69
C PHE A 177 2.06 8.79 13.03
N ARG A 178 2.60 9.98 13.33
CA ARG A 178 3.94 10.38 12.89
C ARG A 178 5.00 9.39 13.40
N SER A 179 4.93 9.04 14.70
CA SER A 179 5.82 8.04 15.28
C SER A 179 5.65 6.65 14.63
N VAL A 180 4.42 6.25 14.31
CA VAL A 180 4.13 5.00 13.58
C VAL A 180 4.79 5.01 12.19
N PHE A 181 4.54 6.04 11.37
CA PHE A 181 5.10 6.10 10.02
C PHE A 181 6.63 6.11 10.02
N LEU A 182 7.25 6.90 10.90
CA LEU A 182 8.72 6.94 11.03
C LEU A 182 9.29 5.61 11.52
N HIS A 183 8.63 4.93 12.47
CA HIS A 183 9.06 3.62 12.96
C HIS A 183 8.93 2.53 11.88
N LEU A 184 7.87 2.57 11.08
CA LEU A 184 7.57 1.56 10.06
C LEU A 184 8.37 1.73 8.76
N SER A 185 8.61 2.95 8.32
CA SER A 185 9.30 3.24 7.04
C SER A 185 10.74 3.70 7.23
N GLY A 186 11.04 4.33 8.37
CA GLY A 186 12.32 4.99 8.63
C GLY A 186 12.31 6.47 8.17
N PRO A 187 13.06 7.36 8.83
CA PRO A 187 13.07 8.80 8.50
C PRO A 187 13.62 9.08 7.10
N ALA A 188 14.61 8.31 6.64
CA ALA A 188 15.19 8.43 5.31
C ALA A 188 14.17 8.23 4.17
N TRP A 189 13.14 7.39 4.38
CA TRP A 189 12.07 7.20 3.39
C TRP A 189 11.29 8.48 3.10
N PHE A 190 11.19 9.36 4.09
CA PHE A 190 10.48 10.64 3.98
C PHE A 190 11.41 11.82 3.76
N GLY A 191 12.72 11.60 3.60
CA GLY A 191 13.72 12.68 3.59
C GLY A 191 13.73 13.47 4.90
N ALA A 192 13.25 12.87 5.99
CA ALA A 192 13.21 13.51 7.30
C ALA A 192 14.58 13.36 7.98
N GLN A 193 15.06 14.44 8.60
CA GLN A 193 16.30 14.47 9.39
C GLN A 193 16.02 14.25 10.89
N GLU A 194 14.76 13.98 11.26
CA GLU A 194 14.35 13.86 12.66
C GLU A 194 14.74 12.49 13.24
N GLU A 195 15.26 12.49 14.47
CA GLU A 195 15.41 11.27 15.24
C GLU A 195 14.03 10.69 15.57
N ALA A 196 13.78 9.46 15.13
CA ALA A 196 12.51 8.77 15.35
C ALA A 196 12.34 8.40 16.83
N ARG A 197 11.82 9.33 17.64
CA ARG A 197 11.38 9.02 19.01
C ARG A 197 10.08 8.20 18.97
N ILE A 198 10.11 7.02 19.57
CA ILE A 198 8.95 6.12 19.64
C ILE A 198 7.98 6.63 20.71
N ASP A 199 6.76 6.96 20.30
CA ASP A 199 5.64 7.36 21.17
C ASP A 199 5.38 6.27 22.23
N PRO A 200 5.14 6.63 23.51
CA PRO A 200 4.86 5.66 24.57
C PRO A 200 3.69 4.71 24.26
N ARG A 201 2.64 5.20 23.57
CA ARG A 201 1.50 4.38 23.14
C ARG A 201 1.92 3.35 22.11
N LEU A 202 2.84 3.71 21.21
CA LEU A 202 3.40 2.76 20.23
C LEU A 202 4.27 1.70 20.93
N ARG A 203 5.03 2.06 21.97
CA ARG A 203 5.75 1.07 22.78
C ARG A 203 4.79 0.10 23.46
N ALA A 204 3.71 0.60 24.06
CA ALA A 204 2.68 -0.22 24.68
C ALA A 204 2.01 -1.17 23.67
N LEU A 205 1.63 -0.66 22.49
CA LEU A 205 1.07 -1.47 21.40
C LEU A 205 2.03 -2.60 20.99
N ARG A 206 3.32 -2.30 20.86
CA ARG A 206 4.34 -3.31 20.52
C ARG A 206 4.43 -4.40 21.58
N ALA A 207 4.47 -4.03 22.86
CA ALA A 207 4.49 -4.99 23.96
C ALA A 207 3.23 -5.88 23.96
N ALA A 208 2.05 -5.29 23.73
CA ALA A 208 0.79 -6.01 23.62
C ALA A 208 0.81 -7.02 22.45
N ASN A 209 1.33 -6.63 21.28
CA ASN A 209 1.46 -7.50 20.12
C ASN A 209 2.43 -8.68 20.37
N VAL A 210 3.53 -8.44 21.10
CA VAL A 210 4.45 -9.52 21.52
C VAL A 210 3.72 -10.49 22.44
N ALA A 211 3.02 -9.99 23.45
CA ALA A 211 2.24 -10.82 24.38
C ALA A 211 1.17 -11.64 23.65
N GLN A 212 0.44 -11.03 22.71
CA GLN A 212 -0.54 -11.71 21.87
C GLN A 212 0.11 -12.81 21.01
N SER A 213 1.29 -12.53 20.44
CA SER A 213 2.04 -13.48 19.62
C SER A 213 2.54 -14.69 20.42
N LEU A 214 2.97 -14.47 21.67
CA LEU A 214 3.33 -15.56 22.57
C LEU A 214 2.09 -16.37 22.98
N ARG A 215 1.00 -15.68 23.34
CA ARG A 215 -0.27 -16.32 23.69
C ARG A 215 -0.78 -17.23 22.58
N ARG A 216 -0.81 -16.77 21.32
CA ARG A 216 -1.30 -17.60 20.20
C ARG A 216 -0.41 -18.82 19.93
N ARG A 217 0.89 -18.74 20.25
CA ARG A 217 1.87 -19.80 20.02
C ARG A 217 1.83 -20.88 21.10
N TRP A 218 1.68 -20.47 22.35
CA TRP A 218 1.87 -21.38 23.50
C TRP A 218 0.58 -21.78 24.21
N ILE A 219 -0.53 -21.05 24.02
CA ILE A 219 -1.81 -21.41 24.64
C ILE A 219 -2.65 -22.23 23.64
N PRO A 220 -2.98 -23.51 23.97
CA PRO A 220 -3.84 -24.34 23.12
C PRO A 220 -5.16 -23.66 22.76
N GLY A 221 -5.55 -23.76 21.49
CA GLY A 221 -6.77 -23.16 20.94
C GLY A 221 -6.77 -21.63 20.82
N ALA A 222 -5.74 -20.92 21.32
CA ALA A 222 -5.68 -19.46 21.19
C ALA A 222 -5.51 -19.01 19.74
N ALA A 223 -4.68 -19.71 18.96
CA ALA A 223 -4.53 -19.46 17.53
C ALA A 223 -5.86 -19.66 16.77
N GLY A 224 -6.59 -20.74 17.04
CA GLY A 224 -7.89 -21.02 16.40
C GLY A 224 -8.94 -19.95 16.72
N ARG A 225 -9.04 -19.51 17.98
CA ARG A 225 -9.94 -18.40 18.37
C ARG A 225 -9.56 -17.09 17.69
N MET A 226 -8.25 -16.81 17.60
CA MET A 226 -7.76 -15.60 16.93
C MET A 226 -8.08 -15.64 15.43
N ALA A 227 -7.90 -16.78 14.77
CA ALA A 227 -8.25 -16.98 13.37
C ALA A 227 -9.76 -16.80 13.13
N ALA A 228 -10.60 -17.46 13.94
CA ALA A 228 -12.07 -17.32 13.83
C ALA A 228 -12.54 -15.86 14.00
N THR A 229 -11.95 -15.13 14.96
CA THR A 229 -12.25 -13.71 15.17
C THR A 229 -11.82 -12.87 13.97
N GLY A 230 -10.62 -13.13 13.42
CA GLY A 230 -10.11 -12.44 12.24
C GLY A 230 -10.97 -12.69 10.99
N LEU A 231 -11.39 -13.94 10.76
CA LEU A 231 -12.26 -14.31 9.65
C LEU A 231 -13.62 -13.61 9.73
N ALA A 232 -14.23 -13.58 10.92
CA ALA A 232 -15.49 -12.85 11.13
C ALA A 232 -15.34 -11.34 10.87
N ALA A 233 -14.20 -10.74 11.24
CA ALA A 233 -13.92 -9.33 10.98
C ALA A 233 -13.74 -9.04 9.47
N PHE A 234 -13.04 -9.92 8.74
CA PHE A 234 -12.90 -9.80 7.29
C PHE A 234 -14.24 -10.01 6.58
N ASP A 235 -15.05 -11.00 6.97
CA ASP A 235 -16.37 -11.23 6.39
C ASP A 235 -17.30 -10.01 6.54
N LYS A 236 -17.31 -9.40 7.73
CA LYS A 236 -18.03 -8.14 7.96
C LYS A 236 -17.55 -7.02 7.02
N SER A 237 -16.24 -6.91 6.82
CA SER A 237 -15.64 -5.90 5.94
C SER A 237 -16.01 -6.12 4.47
N VAL A 238 -16.02 -7.38 4.03
CA VAL A 238 -16.44 -7.78 2.67
C VAL A 238 -17.93 -7.48 2.45
N LYS A 239 -18.79 -7.83 3.41
CA LYS A 239 -20.24 -7.54 3.35
C LYS A 239 -20.51 -6.05 3.27
N LEU A 240 -19.81 -5.25 4.08
CA LEU A 240 -19.94 -3.80 4.08
C LEU A 240 -19.55 -3.21 2.72
N ALA A 241 -18.43 -3.65 2.14
CA ALA A 241 -18.01 -3.17 0.82
C ALA A 241 -18.98 -3.54 -0.30
N ARG A 242 -19.57 -4.74 -0.26
CA ARG A 242 -20.64 -5.14 -1.20
C ARG A 242 -21.88 -4.25 -1.05
N ALA A 243 -22.29 -3.96 0.18
CA ALA A 243 -23.47 -3.13 0.45
C ALA A 243 -23.29 -1.67 -0.04
N HIS A 244 -22.07 -1.15 -0.03
CA HIS A 244 -21.76 0.20 -0.49
C HIS A 244 -21.42 0.31 -1.99
N GLN A 245 -21.58 -0.78 -2.77
CA GLN A 245 -21.35 -0.85 -4.22
C GLN A 245 -20.05 -0.19 -4.73
N PHE A 246 -19.02 -0.06 -3.89
CA PHE A 246 -17.81 0.69 -4.23
C PHE A 246 -18.12 2.10 -4.81
N GLU A 247 -19.01 2.86 -4.15
CA GLU A 247 -19.43 4.20 -4.59
C GLU A 247 -18.25 5.08 -5.03
N VAL A 248 -18.24 5.46 -6.30
CA VAL A 248 -17.36 6.49 -6.86
C VAL A 248 -18.02 7.84 -6.63
N LYS A 249 -17.54 8.60 -5.64
CA LYS A 249 -17.94 10.01 -5.47
C LYS A 249 -17.19 10.90 -6.45
N ILE A 250 -17.90 11.83 -7.07
CA ILE A 250 -17.34 12.85 -7.97
C ILE A 250 -16.62 13.90 -7.11
N GLU A 251 -15.35 14.17 -7.41
CA GLU A 251 -14.51 15.09 -6.65
C GLU A 251 -15.04 16.54 -6.73
N THR A 252 -14.83 17.32 -5.66
CA THR A 252 -15.10 18.77 -5.74
C THR A 252 -14.03 19.48 -6.59
N PRO A 253 -14.34 20.64 -7.19
CA PRO A 253 -13.36 21.40 -7.99
C PRO A 253 -12.07 21.76 -7.22
N GLU A 254 -12.15 21.99 -5.91
CA GLU A 254 -11.00 22.36 -5.08
C GLU A 254 -10.07 21.16 -4.80
N GLU A 255 -10.63 19.97 -4.58
CA GLU A 255 -9.88 18.73 -4.40
C GLU A 255 -9.11 18.35 -5.68
N ASN A 256 -9.78 18.50 -6.83
CA ASN A 256 -9.16 18.34 -8.15
C ASN A 256 -7.98 19.30 -8.33
N ALA A 257 -8.16 20.59 -8.02
CA ALA A 257 -7.12 21.61 -8.19
C ALA A 257 -5.86 21.32 -7.33
N ARG A 258 -6.03 20.86 -6.09
CA ARG A 258 -4.90 20.46 -5.23
C ARG A 258 -4.18 19.22 -5.78
N ALA A 259 -4.93 18.25 -6.30
CA ALA A 259 -4.35 17.05 -6.92
C ALA A 259 -3.54 17.38 -8.18
N GLU A 260 -4.06 18.28 -9.03
CA GLU A 260 -3.38 18.76 -10.25
C GLU A 260 -2.10 19.53 -9.95
N ALA A 261 -2.13 20.48 -9.00
CA ALA A 261 -0.94 21.25 -8.63
C ALA A 261 0.20 20.33 -8.15
N ALA A 262 -0.16 19.30 -7.38
CA ALA A 262 0.79 18.34 -6.86
C ALA A 262 1.30 17.37 -7.94
N LEU A 263 0.47 17.01 -8.93
CA LEU A 263 0.88 16.24 -10.11
C LEU A 263 1.92 17.01 -10.93
N LYS A 264 1.67 18.29 -11.23
CA LYS A 264 2.59 19.15 -11.98
C LYS A 264 3.94 19.28 -11.27
N SER A 265 3.92 19.56 -9.97
CA SER A 265 5.13 19.70 -9.16
C SER A 265 6.00 18.43 -9.15
N LEU A 266 5.38 17.26 -8.98
CA LEU A 266 6.07 15.97 -9.03
C LEU A 266 6.61 15.66 -10.44
N GLY A 267 5.84 15.95 -11.49
CA GLY A 267 6.29 15.77 -12.88
C GLY A 267 7.48 16.66 -13.25
N GLU A 268 7.49 17.90 -12.78
CA GLU A 268 8.64 18.82 -12.91
C GLU A 268 9.88 18.30 -12.17
N ALA A 269 9.72 17.78 -10.95
CA ALA A 269 10.82 17.20 -10.18
C ALA A 269 11.44 15.99 -10.90
N ALA A 270 10.60 15.04 -11.33
CA ALA A 270 11.04 13.86 -12.08
C ALA A 270 11.77 14.25 -13.36
N ARG A 271 11.23 15.17 -14.17
CA ARG A 271 11.89 15.63 -15.41
C ARG A 271 13.25 16.26 -15.16
N ARG A 272 13.37 17.12 -14.15
CA ARG A 272 14.68 17.72 -13.79
C ARG A 272 15.69 16.64 -13.41
N ARG A 273 15.26 15.63 -12.65
CA ARG A 273 16.11 14.52 -12.22
C ARG A 273 16.63 13.69 -13.40
N PHE A 274 15.79 13.46 -14.41
CA PHE A 274 16.13 12.61 -15.57
C PHE A 274 16.62 13.39 -16.81
N ALA A 275 16.64 14.73 -16.78
CA ALA A 275 17.03 15.57 -17.93
C ALA A 275 18.42 15.24 -18.48
N GLY A 276 19.39 14.95 -17.61
CA GLY A 276 20.76 14.60 -18.02
C GLY A 276 20.89 13.23 -18.69
N LEU A 277 19.96 12.31 -18.45
CA LEU A 277 19.95 10.98 -19.07
C LEU A 277 19.32 11.01 -20.46
N ALA A 278 18.34 11.89 -20.69
CA ALA A 278 17.76 12.10 -22.00
C ALA A 278 18.78 12.70 -22.99
N ALA A 279 19.65 13.61 -22.54
CA ALA A 279 20.70 14.22 -23.36
C ALA A 279 21.87 13.28 -23.68
N ALA A 280 22.05 12.20 -22.91
CA ALA A 280 23.09 11.19 -23.14
C ALA A 280 22.62 10.02 -24.03
N ALA A 281 21.31 9.95 -24.33
CA ALA A 281 20.69 8.92 -25.17
C ALA A 281 20.41 9.40 -26.61
N THR A 282 20.74 10.65 -26.92
CA THR A 282 20.74 11.28 -28.26
C THR A 282 22.16 11.51 -28.74
#